data_AF-A0A538C1L4-F1
#
_entry.id   AF-A0A538C1L4-F1
#
_cell.length_a   1.000
_cell.length_b   1.000
_cell.length_c   1.000
_cell.angle_alpha   90.00
_cell.angle_beta   90.00
_cell.angle_gamma   90.00
#
_symmetry.space_group_name_H-M   'P 1'
#
loop_
_entity.id
_entity.type
_entity.pdbx_description
1 polymer ?
#
loop_
_entity_poly.entity_id
_entity_poly.type
_entity_poly.pdbx_seq_one_letter_code
_entity_poly.pdbx_strand_id
1 'polypeptide(L)' 'MLRPSRPVPRVGARARIAHFGGSFEHGIVLAVHEEGRRLEVRGEAGEVREFVLSPATARFVDASSPHGPRLELLGVRGQ' A
#
# COMPACT_ATOMS: atom_id res chain seq x y z
N MET A 1 22.87 8.89 -9.83
CA MET A 1 21.79 9.26 -8.90
C MET A 1 20.89 8.05 -8.70
N LEU A 2 21.04 7.33 -7.59
CA LEU A 2 20.18 6.18 -7.27
C LEU A 2 18.82 6.75 -6.85
N ARG A 3 17.80 6.65 -7.71
CA ARG A 3 16.42 6.93 -7.27
C ARG A 3 16.17 6.02 -6.07
N PRO A 4 15.61 6.48 -4.94
CA PRO A 4 15.23 5.57 -3.88
C PRO A 4 14.33 4.52 -4.52
N SER A 5 14.82 3.29 -4.58
CA SER A 5 14.08 2.16 -5.10
C SER A 5 12.83 2.08 -4.24
N ARG A 6 11.68 2.46 -4.80
CA ARG A 6 10.41 2.35 -4.09
C ARG A 6 10.34 0.92 -3.57
N PRO A 7 9.98 0.73 -2.28
CA PRO A 7 9.79 -0.60 -1.74
C PRO A 7 8.95 -1.43 -2.70
N VAL A 8 9.53 -2.51 -3.21
CA VAL A 8 8.81 -3.41 -4.11
C VAL A 8 7.73 -4.10 -3.28
N PRO A 9 6.44 -3.97 -3.66
CA PRO A 9 5.38 -4.69 -2.97
C PRO A 9 5.63 -6.19 -3.06
N ARG A 10 5.50 -6.86 -1.92
CA ARG A 10 5.60 -8.32 -1.82
C ARG A 10 4.61 -8.80 -0.78
N VAL A 11 4.15 -10.03 -0.92
CA VAL A 11 3.33 -10.68 0.11
C VAL A 11 4.09 -10.72 1.44
N GLY A 12 3.40 -10.43 2.55
CA GLY A 12 3.96 -10.31 3.89
C GLY A 12 4.64 -8.96 4.17
N ALA A 13 4.74 -8.06 3.20
CA ALA A 13 5.27 -6.71 3.44
C ALA A 13 4.35 -5.94 4.40
N ARG A 14 4.98 -5.20 5.32
CA ARG A 14 4.27 -4.24 6.17
C ARG A 14 3.91 -3.00 5.36
N ALA A 15 2.73 -2.47 5.61
CA ALA A 15 2.25 -1.25 5.02
C ALA A 15 1.52 -0.41 6.07
N ARG A 16 1.30 0.86 5.75
CA ARG A 16 0.43 1.77 6.52
C ARG A 16 -0.68 2.23 5.60
N ILE A 17 -1.90 2.18 6.10
CA ILE A 17 -3.06 2.71 5.41
C ILE A 17 -3.31 4.08 6.05
N ALA A 18 -2.97 5.13 5.32
CA ALA A 18 -3.13 6.51 5.73
C ALA A 18 -4.56 6.97 5.43
N HIS A 19 -5.29 7.35 6.47
CA HIS A 19 -6.66 7.84 6.39
C HIS A 19 -6.72 9.36 6.22
N PHE A 20 -7.83 9.84 5.68
CA PHE A 20 -8.12 11.26 5.65
C PHE A 20 -8.32 11.76 7.08
N GLY A 21 -7.54 12.77 7.51
CA GLY A 21 -7.52 13.25 8.90
C GLY A 21 -6.24 12.97 9.68
N GLY A 22 -5.22 12.35 9.04
CA GLY A 22 -3.88 12.21 9.61
C GLY A 22 -3.66 10.94 10.44
N SER A 23 -4.71 10.16 10.70
CA SER A 23 -4.61 8.83 11.28
C SER A 23 -4.06 7.83 10.28
N PHE A 24 -3.38 6.81 10.77
CA PHE A 24 -2.96 5.66 9.98
C PHE A 24 -3.26 4.38 10.74
N GLU A 25 -3.56 3.31 10.01
CA GLU A 25 -3.58 1.96 10.55
C GLU A 25 -2.42 1.15 9.94
N HIS A 26 -2.01 0.09 10.62
CA HIS A 26 -1.01 -0.84 10.10
C HIS A 26 -1.69 -1.93 9.29
N GLY A 27 -1.03 -2.36 8.22
CA GLY A 27 -1.52 -3.46 7.40
C GLY A 27 -0.40 -4.37 6.91
N ILE A 28 -0.81 -5.55 6.46
CA ILE A 28 0.08 -6.55 5.85
C ILE A 28 -0.43 -6.87 4.45
N VAL A 29 0.46 -6.79 3.46
CA VAL A 29 0.14 -7.20 2.09
C VAL A 29 -0.11 -8.70 2.06
N LEU A 30 -1.32 -9.11 1.70
CA LEU A 30 -1.71 -10.51 1.55
C LEU A 30 -1.45 -11.03 0.14
N ALA A 31 -1.68 -10.19 -0.87
CA ALA A 31 -1.49 -10.56 -2.27
C ALA A 31 -1.00 -9.37 -3.10
N VAL A 32 -0.29 -9.70 -4.17
CA VAL A 32 0.22 -8.74 -5.16
C VAL A 32 -0.27 -9.21 -6.52
N HIS A 33 -1.01 -8.35 -7.21
CA HIS A 33 -1.64 -8.60 -8.50
C HIS A 33 -1.15 -7.60 -9.53
N GLU A 34 -1.44 -7.87 -10.81
CA GLU A 34 -1.20 -6.93 -11.92
C GLU A 34 0.24 -6.39 -11.93
N GLU A 35 1.22 -7.28 -11.76
CA GLU A 35 2.66 -6.94 -11.66
C GLU A 35 2.97 -5.87 -10.59
N GLY A 36 2.27 -5.90 -9.46
CA GLY A 36 2.46 -4.94 -8.38
C GLY A 36 1.66 -3.64 -8.52
N ARG A 37 0.75 -3.57 -9.49
CA ARG A 37 -0.18 -2.43 -9.62
C ARG A 37 -1.41 -2.56 -8.73
N ARG A 38 -1.74 -3.76 -8.24
CA ARG A 38 -2.84 -3.98 -7.31
C ARG A 38 -2.36 -4.81 -6.11
N LEU A 39 -2.78 -4.43 -4.92
CA LEU A 39 -2.39 -5.04 -3.66
C LEU A 39 -3.63 -5.35 -2.83
N GLU A 40 -3.67 -6.54 -2.25
CA GLU A 40 -4.60 -6.84 -1.17
C GLU A 40 -3.87 -6.67 0.16
N VAL A 41 -4.46 -5.92 1.07
CA VAL A 41 -3.86 -5.59 2.36
C VAL A 41 -4.86 -5.90 3.45
N ARG A 42 -4.42 -6.64 4.46
CA ARG A 42 -5.17 -6.84 5.70
C ARG A 42 -4.88 -5.70 6.65
N GLY A 43 -5.91 -4.96 7.03
CA GLY A 43 -5.86 -3.92 8.06
C GLY A 43 -5.73 -4.49 9.47
N GLU A 44 -5.60 -3.61 10.45
CA GLU A 44 -5.39 -3.98 11.86
C GLU A 44 -6.62 -4.66 12.46
N ALA A 45 -7.83 -4.22 12.10
CA ALA A 45 -9.08 -4.84 12.56
C ALA A 45 -9.44 -6.11 11.78
N GLY A 46 -8.57 -6.55 10.86
CA GLY A 46 -8.68 -7.81 10.13
C GLY A 46 -9.46 -7.72 8.83
N GLU A 47 -9.98 -6.56 8.47
CA GLU A 47 -10.57 -6.28 7.16
C GLU A 47 -9.52 -6.42 6.05
N VAL A 48 -9.95 -6.90 4.89
CA VAL A 48 -9.11 -6.96 3.69
C VAL A 48 -9.57 -5.88 2.72
N ARG A 49 -8.60 -5.06 2.29
CA ARG A 49 -8.84 -3.92 1.40
C ARG A 49 -7.92 -4.01 0.20
N GLU A 50 -8.46 -3.63 -0.95
CA GLU A 50 -7.70 -3.56 -2.20
C GLU A 50 -7.19 -2.16 -2.45
N PHE A 51 -5.93 -2.07 -2.84
CA PHE A 51 -5.29 -0.82 -3.23
C PHE A 51 -4.70 -0.93 -4.64
N VAL A 52 -4.93 0.08 -5.46
CA VAL A 52 -4.44 0.16 -6.84
C VAL A 52 -3.45 1.31 -7.00
N LEU A 53 -2.39 1.07 -7.77
CA LEU A 53 -1.39 2.07 -8.09
C LEU A 53 -1.99 3.07 -9.07
N SER A 54 -2.30 4.27 -8.58
CA SER A 54 -2.76 5.38 -9.39
C SER A 54 -1.60 5.87 -10.28
N PRO A 55 -1.72 5.85 -11.62
CA PRO A 55 -0.69 6.38 -12.51
C PRO A 55 -0.54 7.90 -12.37
N ALA A 56 -1.61 8.62 -12.03
CA ALA A 56 -1.62 10.08 -11.90
C ALA A 56 -0.80 10.58 -10.71
N THR A 57 -0.83 9.87 -9.58
CA THR A 57 -0.14 10.27 -8.35
C THR A 57 1.05 9.38 -8.02
N ALA A 58 1.23 8.31 -8.80
CA ALA A 58 2.13 7.21 -8.51
C ALA A 58 1.99 6.75 -7.05
N ARG A 59 0.76 6.60 -6.53
CA ARG A 59 0.48 6.16 -5.14
C ARG A 59 -0.57 5.07 -5.15
N PHE A 60 -0.50 4.17 -4.16
CA PHE A 60 -1.55 3.19 -3.96
C PHE A 60 -2.74 3.87 -3.27
N VAL A 61 -3.89 3.80 -3.92
CA VAL A 61 -5.16 4.36 -3.45
C VAL A 61 -6.18 3.25 -3.31
N ASP A 62 -7.12 3.40 -2.38
CA ASP A 62 -8.21 2.45 -2.18
C ASP A 62 -8.96 2.21 -3.51
N ALA A 63 -9.14 0.93 -3.87
CA ALA A 63 -9.75 0.53 -5.14
C ALA A 63 -11.25 0.87 -5.20
N SER A 64 -11.92 0.95 -4.05
CA SER A 64 -13.33 1.33 -3.95
C SER A 64 -13.52 2.84 -4.00
N SER A 65 -12.52 3.64 -3.65
CA SER A 65 -12.59 5.10 -3.73
C SER A 65 -11.21 5.76 -3.94
N PRO A 66 -10.99 6.51 -5.04
CA PRO A 66 -9.73 7.23 -5.27
C PRO A 66 -9.50 8.39 -4.28
N HIS A 67 -10.55 8.84 -3.60
CA HIS A 67 -10.48 9.81 -2.49
C HIS A 67 -10.36 9.13 -1.12
N GLY A 68 -10.36 7.80 -1.08
CA GLY A 68 -10.24 7.00 0.12
C GLY A 68 -8.82 6.97 0.69
N PRO A 69 -8.58 6.07 1.65
CA PRO A 69 -7.27 5.95 2.28
C PRO A 69 -6.20 5.53 1.27
N ARG A 70 -4.97 5.86 1.61
CA ARG A 70 -3.79 5.60 0.77
C ARG A 70 -2.91 4.56 1.42
N LEU A 71 -2.30 3.72 0.61
CA LEU A 71 -1.37 2.71 1.09
C LEU A 71 0.08 3.17 0.92
N GLU A 72 0.82 3.12 2.01
CA GLU A 72 2.25 3.40 2.07
C GLU A 72 2.98 2.11 2.42
N LEU A 73 3.79 1.60 1.49
CA LEU A 73 4.62 0.44 1.74
C LEU A 73 5.77 0.83 2.67
N LEU A 74 5.88 0.13 3.79
CA LEU A 74 7.01 0.27 4.69
C LEU A 74 8.13 -0.60 4.15
N GLY A 75 9.13 0.05 3.56
CA GLY A 75 10.31 -0.66 3.09
C GLY A 75 10.92 -1.50 4.20
N VAL A 76 11.28 -2.74 3.89
CA VAL A 76 12.36 -3.38 4.62
C VAL A 76 13.60 -2.55 4.29
N ARG A 77 14.17 -1.86 5.28
CA ARG A 77 15.53 -1.33 5.09
C ARG A 77 16.37 -2.57 4.78
N GLY A 78 16.90 -2.64 3.56
CA GLY A 78 18.00 -3.56 3.28
C GLY A 78 19.08 -3.25 4.31
N GLN A 79 19.42 -4.24 5.13
CA GLN A 79 20.73 -4.29 5.73
C GLN A 79 21.74 -4.66 4.64
#